data_AF-G6EBD0-F1
#
_entry.id   AF-G6EBD0-F1
#
_cell.length_a   1.000
_cell.length_b   1.000
_cell.length_c   1.000
_cell.angle_alpha   90.00
_cell.angle_beta   90.00
_cell.angle_gamma   90.00
#
_symmetry.space_group_name_H-M   'P 1'
#
loop_
_entity.id
_entity.type
_entity.pdbx_description
1 polymer ?
#
loop_
_entity_poly.entity_id
_entity_poly.type
_entity_poly.pdbx_seq_one_letter_code
_entity_poly.pdbx_strand_id
1 'polypeptide(L)' 'MISSGHFVTCAVTGEKISLEALRYWSVERQEPYATAEIATRRLLGKA' A
#
# COMPACT_ATOMS: atom_id res chain seq x y z
N MET A 1 8.61 22.87 6.65
CA MET A 1 8.64 22.73 5.18
C MET A 1 8.17 21.31 4.87
N ILE A 2 7.01 21.15 4.22
CA ILE A 2 6.49 19.83 3.82
C ILE A 2 7.06 19.53 2.43
N SER A 3 7.63 18.34 2.25
CA SER A 3 8.18 17.89 0.97
C SER A 3 7.35 16.74 0.42
N SER A 4 7.27 16.64 -0.90
CA SER A 4 6.57 15.56 -1.59
C SER A 4 7.23 14.23 -1.25
N GLY A 5 6.47 13.29 -0.68
CA GLY A 5 6.95 11.93 -0.50
C GLY A 5 7.12 11.22 -1.85
N HIS A 6 8.18 10.44 -2.03
CA HIS A 6 8.42 9.63 -3.23
C HIS A 6 7.88 8.21 -3.12
N PHE A 7 7.53 7.78 -1.90
CA PHE A 7 7.01 6.45 -1.61
C PHE A 7 5.92 6.53 -0.54
N VAL A 8 5.07 5.51 -0.52
CA VAL A 8 4.17 5.20 0.59
C VAL A 8 4.61 3.92 1.26
N THR A 9 4.14 3.66 2.47
CA THR A 9 4.48 2.45 3.22
C THR A 9 3.32 1.47 3.14
N CYS A 10 3.59 0.21 2.77
CA CYS A 10 2.58 -0.83 2.74
C CYS A 10 1.91 -0.96 4.10
N ALA A 11 0.57 -0.93 4.12
CA ALA A 11 -0.21 -0.97 5.34
C ALA A 11 -0.12 -2.32 6.10
N VAL A 12 0.31 -3.39 5.41
CA VAL A 12 0.41 -4.74 5.99
C VAL A 12 1.85 -5.07 6.39
N THR A 13 2.82 -4.80 5.51
CA THR A 13 4.20 -5.26 5.70
C THR A 13 5.16 -4.17 6.17
N GLY A 14 4.79 -2.88 6.04
CA GLY A 14 5.72 -1.78 6.30
C GLY A 14 6.74 -1.53 5.17
N GLU A 15 6.65 -2.25 4.05
CA GLU A 15 7.57 -2.08 2.92
C GLU A 15 7.35 -0.73 2.21
N LYS A 16 8.43 -0.10 1.73
CA LYS A 16 8.34 1.13 0.95
C LYS A 16 7.92 0.82 -0.50
N ILE A 17 6.86 1.47 -0.95
CA ILE A 17 6.31 1.36 -2.31
C ILE A 17 6.53 2.70 -2.99
N SER A 18 7.38 2.76 -4.02
CA SER A 18 7.52 3.99 -4.82
C SER A 18 6.16 4.38 -5.40
N LEU A 19 5.85 5.68 -5.44
CA LEU A 19 4.59 6.16 -6.00
C LEU A 19 4.43 5.78 -7.48
N GLU A 20 5.52 5.64 -8.23
CA GLU A 20 5.50 5.20 -9.63
C GLU A 20 5.13 3.70 -9.78
N ALA A 21 5.38 2.90 -8.74
CA ALA A 21 5.10 1.47 -8.70
C ALA A 21 3.80 1.13 -7.94
N LEU A 22 3.13 2.14 -7.37
CA LEU A 22 1.92 1.96 -6.56
C LEU A 22 0.74 1.55 -7.44
N ARG A 23 0.48 0.24 -7.51
CA ARG A 23 -0.64 -0.34 -8.26
C ARG A 23 -1.85 -0.69 -7.39
N TYR A 24 -1.63 -1.06 -6.13
CA TYR A 24 -2.66 -1.65 -5.29
C TYR A 24 -3.00 -0.72 -4.11
N TRP A 25 -4.23 -0.20 -4.12
CA TRP A 25 -4.76 0.72 -3.09
C TRP A 25 -6.19 0.35 -2.74
N SER A 26 -6.51 0.24 -1.45
CA SER A 26 -7.90 0.17 -0.99
C SER A 26 -8.40 1.58 -0.71
N VAL A 27 -9.36 2.06 -1.51
CA VAL A 27 -9.95 3.39 -1.34
C VAL A 27 -10.73 3.49 -0.02
N GLU A 28 -11.50 2.46 0.31
CA GLU A 28 -12.31 2.43 1.54
C GLU A 28 -11.45 2.51 2.81
N ARG A 29 -10.30 1.83 2.82
CA ARG A 29 -9.40 1.77 3.98
C ARG A 29 -8.27 2.80 3.92
N GLN A 30 -8.08 3.46 2.78
CA GLN A 30 -6.94 4.34 2.48
C GLN A 30 -5.59 3.63 2.72
N GLU A 31 -5.49 2.37 2.29
CA GLU A 31 -4.34 1.49 2.53
C GLU A 31 -3.61 1.13 1.21
N PRO A 32 -2.30 1.42 1.09
CA PRO A 32 -1.46 0.93 -0.02
C PRO A 32 -0.90 -0.48 0.23
N TYR A 33 -0.75 -1.28 -0.84
CA TYR A 33 -0.20 -2.64 -0.79
C TYR A 33 0.91 -2.86 -1.80
N ALA A 34 1.98 -3.55 -1.38
CA ALA A 34 3.15 -3.77 -2.22
C ALA A 34 2.91 -4.75 -3.37
N THR A 35 2.01 -5.74 -3.16
CA THR A 35 1.70 -6.76 -4.17
C THR A 35 0.20 -7.08 -4.21
N ALA A 36 -0.24 -7.70 -5.30
CA ALA A 36 -1.61 -8.20 -5.45
C ALA A 36 -1.96 -9.21 -4.34
N GLU A 37 -1.03 -10.11 -4.00
CA GLU A 37 -1.26 -11.14 -2.97
C GLU A 37 -1.56 -10.50 -1.61
N ILE A 38 -0.78 -9.50 -1.20
CA ILE A 38 -0.99 -8.77 0.06
C ILE A 38 -2.36 -8.08 0.04
N ALA A 39 -2.69 -7.39 -1.05
CA ALA A 39 -3.99 -6.72 -1.20
C ALA A 39 -5.14 -7.72 -1.09
N THR A 40 -5.08 -8.84 -1.82
CA THR A 40 -6.12 -9.88 -1.79
C THR A 40 -6.26 -10.50 -0.40
N ARG A 41 -5.15 -10.84 0.26
CA ARG A 41 -5.21 -11.40 1.63
C ARG A 41 -5.84 -10.42 2.61
N ARG A 42 -5.49 -9.13 2.53
CA ARG A 42 -6.05 -8.08 3.39
C ARG A 42 -7.54 -7.87 3.13
N LEU A 43 -7.96 -7.84 1.86
CA LEU A 43 -9.37 -7.69 1.48
C LEU A 43 -10.22 -8.90 1.88
N LEU A 44 -9.63 -10.10 1.92
CA LEU A 44 -10.28 -11.32 2.41
C LEU A 44 -10.24 -11.47 3.94
N GLY A 45 -9.64 -10.53 4.68
CA GLY A 45 -9.52 -10.58 6.14
C GLY A 45 -8.52 -11.63 6.65
N LYS A 46 -7.54 -12.03 5.84
CA LYS A 46 -6.55 -13.09 6.13
C LYS A 46 -5.15 -12.53 6.47
N ALA A 47 -5.06 -11.24 6.79
CA ALA A 47 -3.81 -10.52 7.05
C ALA A 47 -3.98 -9.40 8.07
#